data_AF-A0A7W8VVI1-F1
#
_entry.id   AF-A0A7W8VVI1-F1
#
_cell.length_a   1.000
_cell.length_b   1.000
_cell.length_c   1.000
_cell.angle_alpha   90.00
_cell.angle_beta   90.00
_cell.angle_gamma   90.00
#
_symmetry.space_group_name_H-M   'P 1'
#
loop_
_entity.id
_entity.type
_entity.pdbx_description
1 polymer ?
#
loop_
_entity_poly.entity_id
_entity_poly.type
_entity_poly.pdbx_seq_one_letter_code
_entity_poly.pdbx_strand_id
1 'polypeptide(L)'
;MRLHGFLIGQTETLLAEVLRLNGPADATTSRFFRAHPKLGHAERGVIAEAVFAVLRRRMEFAHLAESGTGSPARRMALLGLMQTAGRSALKPFVTEAEATWLEHVAKIDPESLPLRIRLNLPDWISQALSSRFEAAELAQLAAALNYPAPLDLRANPIKASRDDVLGALSKAGIEAGATPFAPLGVRVVGKPALTKLDAFQQGWLEVQDEGSQLLCSVVAPRRGEMIVDFCAGAGGKTLALGAAMRSTGRLYAFDISERRLAKLKPRLARSGLSNVNPVLIDSEHDAKIKRLAGKIDRVLVDAPCSGLGTLRRNPDLKWRQSPESIAELAPKQASILTSAARLVKKGGRLVYATCSILEAENEAVVQRFLADHPDFALVPVRDVLAEQRIELEMGDYLSLWPHRHATDGFFAAVLERQS
;
A
#
# COMPACT_ATOMS: atom_id res chain seq x y z
N MET A 1 22.50 -14.37 12.56
CA MET A 1 21.75 -15.19 11.59
C MET A 1 22.76 -16.01 10.80
N ARG A 2 22.62 -17.35 10.72
CA ARG A 2 23.60 -18.18 9.98
C ARG A 2 23.14 -18.28 8.52
N LEU A 3 23.85 -17.61 7.61
CA LEU A 3 23.72 -17.86 6.17
C LEU A 3 24.37 -19.20 5.84
N HIS A 4 23.93 -19.86 4.76
CA HIS A 4 24.54 -21.06 4.19
C HIS A 4 24.70 -20.85 2.68
N GLY A 5 25.74 -21.40 2.05
CA GLY A 5 25.99 -21.20 0.61
C GLY A 5 24.80 -21.57 -0.30
N PHE A 6 23.98 -22.53 0.13
CA PHE A 6 22.72 -22.89 -0.52
C PHE A 6 21.75 -21.71 -0.67
N LEU A 7 21.71 -20.79 0.30
CA LEU A 7 20.81 -19.63 0.26
C LEU A 7 21.17 -18.63 -0.84
N ILE A 8 22.45 -18.54 -1.22
CA ILE A 8 22.89 -17.65 -2.31
C ILE A 8 22.26 -18.13 -3.62
N GLY A 9 22.41 -19.41 -3.95
CA GLY A 9 21.82 -19.99 -5.16
C GLY A 9 20.28 -19.89 -5.20
N GLN A 10 19.60 -20.11 -4.07
CA GLN A 10 18.14 -19.93 -4.00
C GLN A 10 17.71 -18.48 -4.19
N THR A 11 18.50 -17.53 -3.67
CA THR A 11 18.27 -16.09 -3.88
C THR A 11 18.46 -15.72 -5.35
N GLU A 12 19.51 -16.23 -6.00
CA GLU A 12 19.74 -16.03 -7.45
C GLU A 12 18.56 -16.54 -8.28
N THR A 13 18.09 -17.76 -8.02
CA THR A 13 16.95 -18.35 -8.74
C THR A 13 15.68 -17.53 -8.57
N LEU A 14 15.30 -17.20 -7.32
CA LEU A 14 14.11 -16.40 -7.08
C LEU A 14 14.25 -14.99 -7.69
N LEU A 15 15.42 -14.37 -7.57
CA LEU A 15 15.67 -13.05 -8.14
C LEU A 15 15.48 -13.07 -9.67
N ALA A 16 16.02 -14.08 -10.34
CA ALA A 16 15.86 -14.25 -11.78
C ALA A 16 14.39 -14.42 -12.19
N GLU A 17 13.57 -15.14 -11.42
CA GLU A 17 12.13 -15.25 -11.67
C GLU A 17 11.40 -13.92 -11.44
N VAL A 18 11.71 -13.22 -10.36
CA VAL A 18 11.04 -11.97 -9.97
C VAL A 18 11.38 -10.83 -10.94
N LEU A 19 12.63 -10.74 -11.41
CA LEU A 19 13.06 -9.71 -12.37
C LEU A 19 12.50 -9.90 -13.79
N ARG A 20 11.81 -11.02 -14.08
CA ARG A 20 11.02 -11.16 -15.32
C ARG A 20 9.75 -10.32 -15.30
N LEU A 21 9.29 -9.89 -14.12
CA LEU A 21 8.14 -8.99 -13.97
C LEU A 21 6.80 -9.51 -14.56
N ASN A 22 6.68 -10.82 -14.77
CA ASN A 22 5.47 -11.49 -15.29
C ASN A 22 4.24 -11.44 -14.35
N GLY A 23 4.35 -10.76 -13.20
CA GLY A 23 3.29 -10.62 -12.23
C GLY A 23 3.81 -10.05 -10.91
N PRO A 24 2.94 -9.95 -9.89
CA PRO A 24 3.32 -9.43 -8.58
C PRO A 24 4.46 -10.22 -7.93
N ALA A 25 5.46 -9.49 -7.41
CA ALA A 25 6.65 -10.10 -6.82
C ALA A 25 6.34 -10.96 -5.58
N ASP A 26 5.36 -10.54 -4.77
CA ASP A 26 4.87 -11.28 -3.60
C ASP A 26 4.24 -12.63 -3.98
N ALA A 27 3.46 -12.66 -5.06
CA ALA A 27 2.83 -13.86 -5.58
C ALA A 27 3.86 -14.82 -6.16
N THR A 28 4.87 -14.30 -6.88
CA THR A 28 6.00 -15.08 -7.41
C THR A 28 6.83 -15.69 -6.28
N THR A 29 7.22 -14.88 -5.30
CA THR A 29 7.91 -15.33 -4.08
C THR A 29 7.12 -16.41 -3.32
N SER A 30 5.81 -16.22 -3.17
CA SER A 30 4.92 -17.19 -2.53
C SER A 30 4.77 -18.51 -3.31
N ARG A 31 4.83 -18.48 -4.66
CA ARG A 31 4.86 -19.70 -5.48
C ARG A 31 6.20 -20.41 -5.33
N PHE A 32 7.30 -19.67 -5.40
CA PHE A 32 8.65 -20.20 -5.24
C PHE A 32 8.80 -20.94 -3.90
N PHE A 33 8.42 -20.34 -2.77
CA PHE A 33 8.52 -21.01 -1.47
C PHE A 33 7.59 -22.22 -1.30
N ARG A 34 6.47 -22.27 -2.03
CA ARG A 34 5.62 -23.47 -2.06
C ARG A 34 6.28 -24.61 -2.84
N ALA A 35 7.03 -24.30 -3.90
CA ALA A 35 7.82 -25.27 -4.64
C ALA A 35 9.08 -25.73 -3.90
N HIS A 36 9.52 -24.99 -2.88
CA HIS A 36 10.72 -25.28 -2.08
C HIS A 36 10.38 -25.51 -0.60
N PRO A 37 9.64 -26.59 -0.25
CA PRO A 37 9.15 -26.82 1.12
C PRO A 37 10.27 -27.03 2.14
N LYS A 38 11.47 -27.44 1.71
CA LYS A 38 12.65 -27.64 2.55
C LYS A 38 13.20 -26.35 3.17
N LEU A 39 12.89 -25.19 2.60
CA LEU A 39 13.30 -23.90 3.17
C LEU A 39 12.53 -23.62 4.45
N GLY A 40 13.26 -23.44 5.56
CA GLY A 40 12.72 -23.03 6.85
C GLY A 40 12.23 -21.58 6.86
N HIS A 41 11.48 -21.20 7.90
CA HIS A 41 10.90 -19.85 8.00
C HIS A 41 11.95 -18.74 7.98
N ALA A 42 13.06 -18.92 8.70
CA ALA A 42 14.15 -17.94 8.74
C ALA A 42 14.80 -17.76 7.35
N GLU A 43 15.08 -18.87 6.65
CA GLU A 43 15.70 -18.87 5.32
C GLU A 43 14.81 -18.16 4.29
N ARG A 44 13.50 -18.46 4.30
CA ARG A 44 12.53 -17.77 3.45
C ARG A 44 12.51 -16.27 3.70
N GLY A 45 12.59 -15.87 4.97
CA GLY A 45 12.68 -14.45 5.36
C GLY A 45 13.90 -13.76 4.75
N VAL A 46 15.08 -14.37 4.87
CA VAL A 46 16.33 -13.83 4.30
C VAL A 46 16.26 -13.71 2.79
N ILE A 47 15.84 -14.78 2.10
CA ILE A 47 15.74 -14.82 0.64
C ILE A 47 14.75 -13.75 0.16
N ALA A 48 13.58 -13.65 0.79
CA ALA A 48 12.57 -12.66 0.42
C ALA A 48 13.07 -11.22 0.64
N GLU A 49 13.64 -10.90 1.80
CA GLU A 49 14.14 -9.55 2.07
C GLU A 49 15.30 -9.18 1.15
N ALA A 50 16.21 -10.11 0.82
CA ALA A 50 17.27 -9.87 -0.16
C ALA A 50 16.72 -9.57 -1.56
N VAL A 51 15.77 -10.36 -2.07
CA VAL A 51 15.15 -10.13 -3.38
C VAL A 51 14.38 -8.80 -3.41
N PHE A 52 13.63 -8.48 -2.36
CA PHE A 52 12.91 -7.21 -2.27
C PHE A 52 13.86 -6.01 -2.08
N ALA A 53 15.02 -6.19 -1.42
CA ALA A 53 16.06 -5.16 -1.38
C ALA A 53 16.59 -4.86 -2.80
N VAL A 54 16.81 -5.89 -3.62
CA VAL A 54 17.19 -5.70 -5.02
C VAL A 54 16.11 -4.96 -5.80
N LEU A 55 14.82 -5.33 -5.66
CA LEU A 55 13.73 -4.61 -6.35
C LEU A 55 13.66 -3.13 -5.95
N ARG A 56 13.83 -2.84 -4.66
CA ARG A 56 13.81 -1.47 -4.10
C ARG A 56 14.98 -0.62 -4.57
N ARG A 57 16.12 -1.22 -4.92
CA ARG A 57 17.38 -0.55 -5.32
C ARG A 57 17.89 -1.04 -6.68
N ARG A 58 16.97 -1.45 -7.58
CA ARG A 58 17.31 -2.17 -8.82
C ARG A 58 18.37 -1.48 -9.69
N MET A 59 18.19 -0.21 -10.03
CA MET A 59 19.16 0.53 -10.86
C MET A 59 20.48 0.75 -10.15
N GLU A 60 20.43 1.06 -8.85
CA GLU A 60 21.64 1.19 -8.03
C GLU A 60 22.42 -0.12 -7.98
N PHE A 61 21.78 -1.23 -7.64
CA PHE A 61 22.43 -2.53 -7.57
C PHE A 61 22.87 -3.03 -8.95
N ALA A 62 22.13 -2.72 -10.02
CA ALA A 62 22.54 -3.02 -11.38
C ALA A 62 23.80 -2.25 -11.75
N HIS A 63 23.86 -0.95 -11.46
CA HIS A 63 25.03 -0.10 -11.70
C HIS A 63 26.26 -0.61 -10.93
N LEU A 64 26.12 -0.90 -9.63
CA LEU A 64 27.21 -1.46 -8.83
C LEU A 64 27.67 -2.85 -9.35
N ALA A 65 26.74 -3.64 -9.89
CA ALA A 65 26.99 -4.95 -10.49
C ALA A 65 27.55 -4.90 -11.93
N GLU A 66 27.84 -3.73 -12.49
CA GLU A 66 28.59 -3.61 -13.77
C GLU A 66 30.06 -4.04 -13.58
N SER A 67 30.59 -3.89 -12.36
CA SER A 67 31.93 -4.33 -11.97
C SER A 67 31.93 -5.70 -11.30
N GLY A 68 33.12 -6.25 -11.02
CA GLY A 68 33.30 -7.52 -10.28
C GLY A 68 33.24 -8.77 -11.17
N THR A 69 33.27 -9.94 -10.53
CA THR A 69 33.31 -11.25 -11.20
C THR A 69 31.95 -11.97 -11.11
N GLY A 70 31.78 -13.07 -11.87
CA GLY A 70 30.55 -13.85 -11.92
C GLY A 70 29.48 -13.30 -12.89
N SER A 71 28.23 -13.76 -12.75
CA SER A 71 27.11 -13.24 -13.55
C SER A 71 26.52 -11.95 -12.91
N PRO A 72 25.90 -11.05 -13.69
CA PRO A 72 25.19 -9.90 -13.14
C PRO A 72 24.12 -10.29 -12.12
N ALA A 73 23.38 -11.37 -12.38
CA ALA A 73 22.37 -11.90 -11.47
C ALA A 73 22.95 -12.31 -10.11
N ARG A 74 24.12 -12.96 -10.12
CA ARG A 74 24.85 -13.34 -8.90
C ARG A 74 25.27 -12.13 -8.11
N ARG A 75 25.86 -11.13 -8.76
CA ARG A 75 26.29 -9.89 -8.11
C ARG A 75 25.11 -9.14 -7.49
N MET A 76 23.98 -9.03 -8.19
CA MET A 76 22.77 -8.43 -7.62
C MET A 76 22.24 -9.21 -6.41
N ALA A 77 22.24 -10.56 -6.46
CA ALA A 77 21.84 -11.39 -5.34
C ALA A 77 22.76 -11.20 -4.12
N LEU A 78 24.08 -11.10 -4.34
CA LEU A 78 25.05 -10.82 -3.28
C LEU A 78 24.84 -9.44 -2.66
N LEU A 79 24.55 -8.40 -3.45
CA LEU A 79 24.21 -7.06 -2.92
C LEU A 79 22.93 -7.09 -2.08
N GLY A 80 21.89 -7.79 -2.55
CA GLY A 80 20.65 -8.00 -1.80
C GLY A 80 20.89 -8.71 -0.47
N LEU A 81 21.68 -9.80 -0.47
CA LEU A 81 22.03 -10.53 0.74
C LEU A 81 22.93 -9.73 1.67
N MET A 82 23.84 -8.90 1.13
CA MET A 82 24.71 -8.02 1.92
C MET A 82 23.87 -7.00 2.68
N GLN A 83 22.87 -6.40 2.03
CA GLN A 83 21.96 -5.46 2.66
C GLN A 83 21.10 -6.10 3.76
N THR A 84 20.73 -7.37 3.58
CA THR A 84 19.82 -8.09 4.49
C THR A 84 20.53 -8.74 5.68
N ALA A 85 21.67 -9.41 5.43
CA ALA A 85 22.36 -10.24 6.42
C ALA A 85 23.72 -9.66 6.86
N GLY A 86 24.24 -8.66 6.16
CA GLY A 86 25.54 -8.06 6.40
C GLY A 86 26.70 -8.79 5.74
N ARG A 87 27.77 -8.04 5.43
CA ARG A 87 29.00 -8.53 4.78
C ARG A 87 29.66 -9.68 5.55
N SER A 88 29.77 -9.54 6.87
CA SER A 88 30.42 -10.55 7.73
C SER A 88 29.73 -11.91 7.68
N ALA A 89 28.41 -11.94 7.49
CA ALA A 89 27.65 -13.17 7.38
C ALA A 89 27.80 -13.85 6.01
N LEU A 90 28.13 -13.08 4.96
CA LEU A 90 28.36 -13.60 3.60
C LEU A 90 29.77 -14.14 3.39
N LYS A 91 30.77 -13.52 4.02
CA LYS A 91 32.21 -13.81 3.82
C LYS A 91 32.57 -15.31 3.78
N PRO A 92 32.01 -16.21 4.63
CA PRO A 92 32.34 -17.64 4.59
C PRO A 92 31.82 -18.40 3.36
N PHE A 93 30.93 -17.80 2.57
CA PHE A 93 30.17 -18.48 1.50
C PHE A 93 30.43 -17.90 0.11
N VAL A 94 31.35 -16.95 0.00
CA VAL A 94 31.72 -16.28 -1.24
C VAL A 94 33.22 -16.44 -1.49
N THR A 95 33.65 -16.26 -2.73
CA THR A 95 35.06 -16.26 -3.10
C THR A 95 35.77 -15.02 -2.54
N GLU A 96 37.10 -15.07 -2.44
CA GLU A 96 37.90 -13.90 -2.00
C GLU A 96 37.71 -12.69 -2.92
N ALA A 97 37.58 -12.91 -4.23
CA ALA A 97 37.28 -11.87 -5.20
C ALA A 97 35.91 -11.21 -4.94
N GLU A 98 34.88 -12.01 -4.67
CA GLU A 98 33.53 -11.51 -4.33
C GLU A 98 33.52 -10.77 -2.99
N ALA A 99 34.22 -11.29 -1.97
CA ALA A 99 34.34 -10.61 -0.68
C ALA A 99 35.03 -9.24 -0.82
N THR A 100 36.13 -9.18 -1.57
CA THR A 100 36.86 -7.94 -1.85
C THR A 100 36.00 -6.93 -2.62
N TRP A 101 35.24 -7.41 -3.61
CA TRP A 101 34.31 -6.58 -4.36
C TRP A 101 33.18 -6.02 -3.49
N LEU A 102 32.56 -6.84 -2.62
CA LEU A 102 31.53 -6.38 -1.67
C LEU A 102 32.08 -5.33 -0.69
N GLU A 103 33.34 -5.48 -0.25
CA GLU A 103 34.01 -4.48 0.60
C GLU A 103 34.28 -3.16 -0.14
N HIS A 104 34.62 -3.23 -1.43
CA HIS A 104 34.79 -2.05 -2.26
C HIS A 104 33.46 -1.32 -2.47
N VAL A 105 32.43 -2.05 -2.90
CA VAL A 105 31.09 -1.48 -3.16
C VAL A 105 30.50 -0.83 -1.91
N ALA A 106 30.66 -1.45 -0.75
CA ALA A 106 30.14 -0.90 0.51
C ALA A 106 30.83 0.39 0.98
N LYS A 107 31.93 0.82 0.33
CA LYS A 107 32.61 2.10 0.58
C LYS A 107 32.24 3.18 -0.43
N ILE A 108 31.50 2.86 -1.49
CA ILE A 108 31.04 3.84 -2.46
C ILE A 108 30.03 4.75 -1.76
N ASP A 109 30.28 6.06 -1.81
CA ASP A 109 29.35 7.05 -1.32
C ASP A 109 28.09 7.07 -2.20
N PRO A 110 26.89 6.79 -1.67
CA PRO A 110 25.65 6.85 -2.44
C PRO A 110 25.43 8.22 -3.11
N GLU A 111 25.90 9.32 -2.49
CA GLU A 111 25.74 10.68 -3.03
C GLU A 111 26.63 10.94 -4.26
N SER A 112 27.70 10.15 -4.44
CA SER A 112 28.55 10.21 -5.63
C SER A 112 27.90 9.63 -6.89
N LEU A 113 26.81 8.88 -6.72
CA LEU A 113 26.11 8.25 -7.84
C LEU A 113 25.29 9.28 -8.65
N PRO A 114 25.15 9.10 -9.98
CA PRO A 114 24.28 9.95 -10.79
C PRO A 114 22.86 10.02 -10.23
N LEU A 115 22.23 11.20 -10.31
CA LEU A 115 20.89 11.43 -9.73
C LEU A 115 19.87 10.35 -10.18
N ARG A 116 19.87 9.98 -11.47
CA ARG A 116 19.02 8.92 -12.01
C ARG A 116 19.14 7.61 -11.23
N ILE A 117 20.37 7.22 -10.88
CA ILE A 117 20.65 6.00 -10.13
C ILE A 117 20.19 6.16 -8.68
N ARG A 118 20.43 7.32 -8.06
CA ARG A 118 19.99 7.64 -6.68
C ARG A 118 18.46 7.62 -6.53
N LEU A 119 17.73 8.20 -7.47
CA LEU A 119 16.26 8.19 -7.45
C LEU A 119 15.73 6.75 -7.55
N ASN A 120 16.40 5.89 -8.33
CA ASN A 120 15.99 4.51 -8.56
C ASN A 120 14.51 4.39 -9.01
N LEU A 121 14.06 5.31 -9.85
CA LEU A 121 12.76 5.32 -10.52
C LEU A 121 12.95 5.23 -12.03
N PRO A 122 12.03 4.59 -12.78
CA PRO A 122 11.99 4.75 -14.23
C PRO A 122 11.91 6.22 -14.64
N ASP A 123 12.52 6.54 -15.78
CA ASP A 123 12.63 7.92 -16.26
C ASP A 123 11.27 8.61 -16.37
N TRP A 124 10.25 7.92 -16.89
CA TRP A 124 8.89 8.45 -17.03
C TRP A 124 8.22 8.79 -15.69
N ILE A 125 8.47 8.00 -14.63
CA ILE A 125 7.94 8.31 -13.29
C ILE A 125 8.67 9.53 -12.74
N SER A 126 10.01 9.56 -12.86
CA SER A 126 10.80 10.69 -12.37
C SER A 126 10.41 12.00 -13.07
N GLN A 127 10.15 11.96 -14.38
CA GLN A 127 9.70 13.11 -15.15
C GLN A 127 8.31 13.58 -14.72
N ALA A 128 7.36 12.64 -14.53
CA ALA A 128 6.02 12.97 -14.05
C ALA A 128 6.00 13.57 -12.64
N LEU A 129 6.95 13.19 -11.78
CA LEU A 129 7.08 13.76 -10.43
C LEU A 129 7.86 15.08 -10.41
N SER A 130 8.74 15.31 -11.39
CA SER A 130 9.54 16.55 -11.48
C SER A 130 8.70 17.79 -11.79
N SER A 131 7.48 17.62 -12.33
CA SER A 131 6.54 18.74 -12.47
C SER A 131 5.89 19.13 -11.14
N ARG A 132 5.96 18.28 -10.11
CA ARG A 132 5.32 18.47 -8.81
C ARG A 132 6.29 18.82 -7.69
N PHE A 133 7.55 18.43 -7.83
CA PHE A 133 8.57 18.56 -6.79
C PHE A 133 9.87 19.10 -7.35
N GLU A 134 10.46 20.01 -6.58
CA GLU A 134 11.85 20.43 -6.78
C GLU A 134 12.81 19.24 -6.63
N ALA A 135 13.95 19.30 -7.29
CA ALA A 135 14.89 18.17 -7.37
C ALA A 135 15.31 17.61 -6.00
N ALA A 136 15.55 18.49 -5.02
CA ALA A 136 15.93 18.09 -3.66
C ALA A 136 14.80 17.34 -2.94
N GLU A 137 13.55 17.79 -3.10
CA GLU A 137 12.40 17.12 -2.50
C GLU A 137 12.07 15.80 -3.22
N LEU A 138 12.18 15.78 -4.55
CA LEU A 138 12.02 14.55 -5.33
C LEU A 138 13.01 13.46 -4.89
N ALA A 139 14.25 13.85 -4.56
CA ALA A 139 15.24 12.92 -4.02
C ALA A 139 14.82 12.35 -2.65
N GLN A 140 14.25 13.17 -1.76
CA GLN A 140 13.72 12.72 -0.47
C GLN A 140 12.53 11.76 -0.65
N LEU A 141 11.59 12.09 -1.54
CA LEU A 141 10.47 11.22 -1.88
C LEU A 141 10.96 9.88 -2.43
N ALA A 142 11.89 9.90 -3.39
CA ALA A 142 12.43 8.69 -3.98
C ALA A 142 13.14 7.82 -2.94
N ALA A 143 13.97 8.41 -2.07
CA ALA A 143 14.60 7.70 -0.95
C ALA A 143 13.55 7.03 -0.04
N ALA A 144 12.48 7.74 0.31
CA ALA A 144 11.39 7.20 1.13
C ALA A 144 10.63 6.05 0.43
N LEU A 145 10.36 6.17 -0.88
CA LEU A 145 9.71 5.12 -1.68
C LEU A 145 10.58 3.86 -1.83
N ASN A 146 11.90 4.01 -1.82
CA ASN A 146 12.86 2.93 -1.90
C ASN A 146 13.13 2.27 -0.53
N TYR A 147 12.58 2.80 0.56
CA TYR A 147 12.73 2.26 1.90
C TYR A 147 11.51 1.39 2.30
N PRO A 148 11.70 0.23 2.96
CA PRO A 148 10.60 -0.61 3.41
C PRO A 148 9.60 0.14 4.31
N ALA A 149 8.30 -0.05 4.09
CA ALA A 149 7.28 0.53 4.96
C ALA A 149 7.21 -0.19 6.31
N PRO A 150 6.89 0.54 7.40
CA PRO A 150 6.56 -0.08 8.68
C PRO A 150 5.28 -0.92 8.56
N LEU A 151 5.09 -1.80 9.55
CA LEU A 151 3.86 -2.56 9.68
C LEU A 151 2.88 -1.78 10.55
N ASP A 152 1.82 -1.28 9.91
CA ASP A 152 0.75 -0.57 10.61
C ASP A 152 -0.48 -1.49 10.76
N LEU A 153 -1.09 -1.37 11.94
CA LEU A 153 -2.29 -2.07 12.36
C LEU A 153 -3.37 -1.03 12.69
N ARG A 154 -4.62 -1.46 12.60
CA ARG A 154 -5.78 -0.70 13.04
C ARG A 154 -6.48 -1.46 14.16
N ALA A 155 -6.64 -0.83 15.32
CA ALA A 155 -7.48 -1.34 16.39
C ALA A 155 -8.96 -1.38 15.96
N ASN A 156 -9.68 -2.41 16.37
CA ASN A 156 -11.12 -2.56 16.15
C ASN A 156 -11.89 -2.02 17.36
N PRO A 157 -12.46 -0.81 17.29
CA PRO A 157 -13.09 -0.15 18.45
C PRO A 157 -14.39 -0.82 18.91
N ILE A 158 -14.89 -1.83 18.19
CA ILE A 158 -16.01 -2.68 18.64
C ILE A 158 -15.54 -3.68 19.71
N LYS A 159 -14.26 -4.07 19.67
CA LYS A 159 -13.72 -5.17 20.47
C LYS A 159 -12.64 -4.76 21.46
N ALA A 160 -11.83 -3.76 21.10
CA ALA A 160 -10.69 -3.34 21.89
C ALA A 160 -10.34 -1.87 21.60
N SER A 161 -9.84 -1.17 22.60
CA SER A 161 -9.22 0.15 22.41
C SER A 161 -7.83 0.02 21.75
N ARG A 162 -7.27 1.15 21.30
CA ARG A 162 -5.88 1.18 20.82
C ARG A 162 -4.89 0.75 21.91
N ASP A 163 -5.16 1.14 23.16
CA ASP A 163 -4.30 0.85 24.30
C ASP A 163 -4.35 -0.63 24.68
N ASP A 164 -5.52 -1.28 24.58
CA ASP A 164 -5.66 -2.74 24.74
C ASP A 164 -4.81 -3.50 23.71
N VAL A 165 -4.81 -3.04 22.46
CA VAL A 165 -3.99 -3.63 21.39
C VAL A 165 -2.50 -3.44 21.66
N LEU A 166 -2.06 -2.24 22.06
CA LEU A 166 -0.67 -1.99 22.44
C LEU A 166 -0.23 -2.85 23.63
N GLY A 167 -1.08 -2.98 24.65
CA GLY A 167 -0.82 -3.85 25.80
C GLY A 167 -0.72 -5.33 25.42
N ALA A 168 -1.57 -5.81 24.49
CA ALA A 168 -1.50 -7.17 23.98
C ALA A 168 -0.21 -7.44 23.19
N LEU A 169 0.23 -6.48 22.37
CA LEU A 169 1.49 -6.58 21.62
C LEU A 169 2.71 -6.58 22.57
N SER A 170 2.73 -5.69 23.56
CA SER A 170 3.79 -5.64 24.56
C SER A 170 3.91 -6.95 25.36
N LYS A 171 2.78 -7.54 25.79
CA LYS A 171 2.75 -8.87 26.43
C LYS A 171 3.29 -9.99 25.54
N ALA A 172 3.14 -9.86 24.23
CA ALA A 172 3.69 -10.79 23.24
C ALA A 172 5.16 -10.50 22.88
N GLY A 173 5.81 -9.54 23.55
CA GLY A 173 7.19 -9.13 23.26
C GLY A 173 7.34 -8.38 21.93
N ILE A 174 6.26 -7.79 21.42
CA ILE A 174 6.25 -7.03 20.17
C ILE A 174 6.29 -5.54 20.51
N GLU A 175 7.36 -4.88 20.09
CA GLU A 175 7.51 -3.43 20.22
C GLU A 175 6.59 -2.72 19.21
N ALA A 176 5.74 -1.84 19.71
CA ALA A 176 4.79 -1.06 18.93
C ALA A 176 4.43 0.25 19.63
N GLY A 177 4.02 1.25 18.85
CA GLY A 177 3.54 2.54 19.34
C GLY A 177 2.29 3.00 18.59
N ALA A 178 1.65 4.07 19.05
CA ALA A 178 0.59 4.72 18.29
C ALA A 178 1.15 5.27 16.98
N THR A 179 0.35 5.24 15.91
CA THR A 179 0.70 5.99 14.71
C THR A 179 0.46 7.50 14.94
N PRO A 180 1.16 8.40 14.23
CA PRO A 180 1.08 9.84 14.49
C PRO A 180 -0.30 10.46 14.21
N PHE A 181 -1.02 9.97 13.20
CA PHE A 181 -2.21 10.64 12.67
C PHE A 181 -3.50 9.81 12.85
N ALA A 182 -3.46 8.51 12.55
CA ALA A 182 -4.67 7.68 12.64
C ALA A 182 -5.03 7.38 14.12
N PRO A 183 -6.23 7.75 14.61
CA PRO A 183 -6.58 7.60 16.03
C PRO A 183 -6.58 6.15 16.55
N LEU A 184 -6.82 5.19 15.66
CA LEU A 184 -6.83 3.75 15.95
C LEU A 184 -5.57 3.03 15.46
N GLY A 185 -4.61 3.78 14.91
CA GLY A 185 -3.43 3.23 14.29
C GLY A 185 -2.38 2.80 15.31
N VAL A 186 -1.75 1.65 15.06
CA VAL A 186 -0.62 1.12 15.81
C VAL A 186 0.50 0.77 14.84
N ARG A 187 1.69 1.32 15.05
CA ARG A 187 2.89 1.06 14.26
C ARG A 187 3.77 0.05 14.99
N VAL A 188 4.09 -1.06 14.32
CA VAL A 188 4.88 -2.15 14.86
C VAL A 188 6.32 -2.06 14.35
N VAL A 189 7.28 -2.28 15.24
CA VAL A 189 8.69 -2.40 14.87
C VAL A 189 8.93 -3.77 14.24
N GLY A 190 9.50 -3.79 13.04
CA GLY A 190 9.72 -5.01 12.28
C GLY A 190 8.43 -5.60 11.69
N LYS A 191 8.44 -6.92 11.45
CA LYS A 191 7.33 -7.65 10.80
C LYS A 191 7.05 -8.98 11.52
N PRO A 192 6.60 -8.95 12.79
CA PRO A 192 6.33 -10.18 13.54
C PRO A 192 5.14 -10.96 12.95
N ALA A 193 5.07 -12.24 13.27
CA ALA A 193 3.95 -13.09 12.86
C ALA A 193 2.70 -12.79 13.71
N LEU A 194 1.76 -12.01 13.17
CA LEU A 194 0.58 -11.55 13.91
C LEU A 194 -0.56 -12.56 13.98
N THR A 195 -0.66 -13.47 13.01
CA THR A 195 -1.84 -14.35 12.84
C THR A 195 -2.07 -15.33 14.00
N LYS A 196 -1.04 -15.58 14.81
CA LYS A 196 -1.10 -16.46 15.98
C LYS A 196 -1.41 -15.71 17.28
N LEU A 197 -1.46 -14.38 17.27
CA LEU A 197 -1.76 -13.60 18.46
C LEU A 197 -3.26 -13.71 18.78
N ASP A 198 -3.59 -13.87 20.05
CA ASP A 198 -4.97 -13.90 20.51
C ASP A 198 -5.73 -12.63 20.11
N ALA A 199 -5.09 -11.45 20.23
CA ALA A 199 -5.65 -10.18 19.78
C ALA A 199 -6.01 -10.19 18.28
N PHE A 200 -5.19 -10.82 17.43
CA PHE A 200 -5.52 -10.97 16.01
C PHE A 200 -6.69 -11.94 15.83
N GLN A 201 -6.65 -13.12 16.43
CA GLN A 201 -7.67 -14.16 16.28
C GLN A 201 -9.04 -13.74 16.81
N GLN A 202 -9.07 -12.96 17.89
CA GLN A 202 -10.28 -12.39 18.47
C GLN A 202 -10.80 -11.17 17.70
N GLY A 203 -10.05 -10.65 16.72
CA GLY A 203 -10.45 -9.53 15.87
C GLY A 203 -10.29 -8.16 16.51
N TRP A 204 -9.38 -8.02 17.47
CA TRP A 204 -9.06 -6.75 18.10
C TRP A 204 -8.29 -5.82 17.17
N LEU A 205 -7.63 -6.36 16.13
CA LEU A 205 -6.82 -5.60 15.20
C LEU A 205 -6.90 -6.15 13.77
N GLU A 206 -6.62 -5.28 12.81
CA GLU A 206 -6.46 -5.58 11.38
C GLU A 206 -5.14 -5.01 10.86
N VAL A 207 -4.49 -5.67 9.90
CA VAL A 207 -3.33 -5.09 9.19
C VAL A 207 -3.84 -4.05 8.20
N GLN A 208 -3.43 -2.79 8.37
CA GLN A 208 -3.82 -1.69 7.49
C GLN A 208 -2.85 -0.51 7.64
N ASP A 209 -2.31 -0.05 6.51
CA ASP A 209 -1.51 1.19 6.44
C ASP A 209 -2.24 2.40 7.03
N GLU A 210 -1.51 3.26 7.73
CA GLU A 210 -2.07 4.49 8.33
C GLU A 210 -2.79 5.39 7.32
N GLY A 211 -2.27 5.55 6.10
CA GLY A 211 -2.92 6.35 5.07
C GLY A 211 -4.28 5.79 4.65
N SER A 212 -4.39 4.46 4.58
CA SER A 212 -5.68 3.79 4.37
C SER A 212 -6.65 3.94 5.55
N GLN A 213 -6.16 4.15 6.78
CA GLN A 213 -6.99 4.46 7.94
C GLN A 213 -7.50 5.90 7.89
N LEU A 214 -6.62 6.85 7.54
CA LEU A 214 -6.97 8.27 7.33
C LEU A 214 -8.01 8.44 6.23
N LEU A 215 -7.92 7.66 5.15
CA LEU A 215 -8.97 7.62 4.14
C LEU A 215 -10.35 7.30 4.74
N CYS A 216 -10.43 6.30 5.61
CA CYS A 216 -11.69 5.95 6.25
C CYS A 216 -12.19 7.07 7.18
N SER A 217 -11.29 7.83 7.80
CA SER A 217 -11.64 9.02 8.60
C SER A 217 -12.22 10.13 7.73
N VAL A 218 -11.68 10.40 6.53
CA VAL A 218 -12.23 11.46 5.65
C VAL A 218 -13.57 11.08 5.00
N VAL A 219 -13.87 9.78 4.90
CA VAL A 219 -15.24 9.32 4.61
C VAL A 219 -16.18 9.77 5.73
N ALA A 220 -15.71 9.88 6.98
CA ALA A 220 -16.45 10.34 8.15
C ALA A 220 -17.84 9.67 8.35
N PRO A 221 -17.94 8.33 8.27
CA PRO A 221 -19.21 7.63 8.31
C PRO A 221 -19.97 7.85 9.63
N ARG A 222 -21.28 8.04 9.58
CA ARG A 222 -22.13 8.21 10.77
C ARG A 222 -22.98 6.96 11.04
N ARG A 223 -23.41 6.82 12.30
CA ARG A 223 -24.28 5.72 12.73
C ARG A 223 -25.64 5.83 12.02
N GLY A 224 -26.19 4.70 11.60
CA GLY A 224 -27.48 4.63 10.92
C GLY A 224 -27.46 4.96 9.41
N GLU A 225 -26.38 5.52 8.87
CA GLU A 225 -26.27 5.85 7.43
C GLU A 225 -26.27 4.59 6.53
N MET A 226 -26.64 4.79 5.28
CA MET A 226 -26.38 3.87 4.17
C MET A 226 -25.08 4.28 3.49
N ILE A 227 -24.10 3.38 3.49
CA ILE A 227 -22.76 3.62 2.95
C ILE A 227 -22.41 2.54 1.93
N VAL A 228 -21.68 2.92 0.88
CA VAL A 228 -21.13 2.01 -0.13
C VAL A 228 -19.62 2.15 -0.18
N ASP A 229 -18.91 1.03 -0.05
CA ASP A 229 -17.52 0.86 -0.44
C ASP A 229 -17.52 0.22 -1.85
N PHE A 230 -17.30 1.03 -2.89
CA PHE A 230 -17.58 0.67 -4.28
C PHE A 230 -16.53 -0.28 -4.89
N CYS A 231 -15.33 -0.32 -4.31
CA CYS A 231 -14.20 -1.14 -4.75
C CYS A 231 -13.57 -1.83 -3.53
N ALA A 232 -14.39 -2.58 -2.79
CA ALA A 232 -14.09 -3.04 -1.44
C ALA A 232 -12.87 -3.98 -1.34
N GLY A 233 -12.52 -4.69 -2.42
CA GLY A 233 -11.40 -5.61 -2.41
C GLY A 233 -11.55 -6.71 -1.36
N ALA A 234 -10.53 -6.86 -0.52
CA ALA A 234 -10.57 -7.77 0.63
C ALA A 234 -11.27 -7.17 1.87
N GLY A 235 -11.88 -5.98 1.73
CA GLY A 235 -12.73 -5.30 2.71
C GLY A 235 -12.01 -4.63 3.88
N GLY A 236 -10.71 -4.30 3.76
CA GLY A 236 -9.99 -3.62 4.84
C GLY A 236 -10.63 -2.29 5.24
N LYS A 237 -11.00 -1.48 4.23
CA LYS A 237 -11.68 -0.19 4.39
C LYS A 237 -13.14 -0.38 4.81
N THR A 238 -13.86 -1.32 4.19
CA THR A 238 -15.20 -1.74 4.63
C THR A 238 -15.26 -2.02 6.14
N LEU A 239 -14.33 -2.81 6.68
CA LEU A 239 -14.30 -3.12 8.11
C LEU A 239 -14.04 -1.89 8.98
N ALA A 240 -13.24 -0.92 8.50
CA ALA A 240 -13.02 0.34 9.21
C ALA A 240 -14.31 1.17 9.26
N LEU A 241 -14.97 1.32 8.10
CA LEU A 241 -16.21 2.07 7.98
C LEU A 241 -17.31 1.44 8.86
N GLY A 242 -17.48 0.12 8.81
CA GLY A 242 -18.46 -0.58 9.65
C GLY A 242 -18.19 -0.40 11.16
N ALA A 243 -16.91 -0.42 11.57
CA ALA A 243 -16.53 -0.19 12.96
C ALA A 243 -16.78 1.27 13.40
N ALA A 244 -16.51 2.25 12.54
CA ALA A 244 -16.83 3.65 12.79
C ALA A 244 -18.35 3.89 12.90
N MET A 245 -19.15 3.18 12.09
CA MET A 245 -20.62 3.15 12.19
C MET A 245 -21.13 2.38 13.42
N ARG A 246 -20.24 1.80 14.24
CA ARG A 246 -20.58 0.93 15.40
C ARG A 246 -21.54 -0.20 15.03
N SER A 247 -21.34 -0.82 13.87
CA SER A 247 -22.19 -1.89 13.35
C SER A 247 -23.68 -1.52 13.19
N THR A 248 -23.98 -0.24 12.92
CA THR A 248 -25.35 0.26 12.67
C THR A 248 -25.54 0.73 11.23
N GLY A 249 -26.78 0.94 10.79
CA GLY A 249 -27.07 1.35 9.41
C GLY A 249 -26.88 0.22 8.40
N ARG A 250 -26.51 0.55 7.16
CA ARG A 250 -26.24 -0.44 6.10
C ARG A 250 -24.94 -0.09 5.39
N LEU A 251 -24.00 -1.02 5.36
CA LEU A 251 -22.76 -0.88 4.61
C LEU A 251 -22.73 -1.91 3.48
N TYR A 252 -22.66 -1.47 2.23
CA TYR A 252 -22.50 -2.34 1.08
C TYR A 252 -21.03 -2.36 0.65
N ALA A 253 -20.48 -3.55 0.44
CA ALA A 253 -19.13 -3.76 -0.08
C ALA A 253 -19.21 -4.34 -1.48
N PHE A 254 -19.01 -3.49 -2.49
CA PHE A 254 -19.07 -3.87 -3.89
C PHE A 254 -17.68 -4.24 -4.41
N ASP A 255 -17.60 -5.29 -5.21
CA ASP A 255 -16.42 -5.61 -6.01
C ASP A 255 -16.83 -6.49 -7.19
N ILE A 256 -16.06 -6.42 -8.29
CA ILE A 256 -16.21 -7.30 -9.45
C ILE A 256 -15.53 -8.67 -9.26
N SER A 257 -14.68 -8.80 -8.26
CA SER A 257 -13.90 -10.01 -7.99
C SER A 257 -14.48 -10.79 -6.82
N GLU A 258 -15.14 -11.89 -7.14
CA GLU A 258 -15.61 -12.86 -6.16
C GLU A 258 -14.46 -13.36 -5.26
N ARG A 259 -13.29 -13.62 -5.85
CA ARG A 259 -12.08 -14.04 -5.12
C ARG A 259 -11.65 -13.03 -4.06
N ARG A 260 -11.78 -11.71 -4.31
CA ARG A 260 -11.44 -10.68 -3.32
C ARG A 260 -12.50 -10.62 -2.22
N LEU A 261 -13.79 -10.62 -2.58
CA LEU A 261 -14.89 -10.64 -1.62
C LEU A 261 -14.89 -11.89 -0.73
N ALA A 262 -14.47 -13.04 -1.25
CA ALA A 262 -14.33 -14.27 -0.46
C ALA A 262 -13.33 -14.10 0.70
N LYS A 263 -12.31 -13.24 0.56
CA LYS A 263 -11.36 -12.92 1.63
C LYS A 263 -11.98 -12.01 2.72
N LEU A 264 -13.03 -11.26 2.41
CA LEU A 264 -13.74 -10.44 3.39
C LEU A 264 -14.53 -11.31 4.38
N LYS A 265 -15.19 -12.40 3.93
CA LYS A 265 -16.02 -13.26 4.79
C LYS A 265 -15.38 -13.67 6.13
N PRO A 266 -14.17 -14.28 6.17
CA PRO A 266 -13.54 -14.65 7.44
C PRO A 266 -13.13 -13.43 8.29
N ARG A 267 -12.74 -12.32 7.65
CA ARG A 267 -12.40 -11.07 8.38
C ARG A 267 -13.64 -10.44 8.98
N LEU A 268 -14.77 -10.48 8.28
CA LEU A 268 -16.06 -9.98 8.74
C LEU A 268 -16.54 -10.77 9.96
N ALA A 269 -16.54 -12.11 9.89
CA ALA A 269 -16.89 -12.96 11.02
C ALA A 269 -16.04 -12.64 12.27
N ARG A 270 -14.74 -12.41 12.05
CA ARG A 270 -13.82 -12.04 13.12
C ARG A 270 -14.01 -10.61 13.64
N SER A 271 -14.47 -9.67 12.81
CA SER A 271 -14.63 -8.26 13.21
C SER A 271 -15.76 -8.01 14.21
N GLY A 272 -16.78 -8.88 14.25
CA GLY A 272 -17.99 -8.67 15.05
C GLY A 272 -19.01 -7.73 14.40
N LEU A 273 -18.81 -7.33 13.14
CA LEU A 273 -19.76 -6.52 12.39
C LEU A 273 -20.92 -7.36 11.84
N SER A 274 -22.12 -6.78 11.85
CA SER A 274 -23.35 -7.38 11.30
C SER A 274 -24.03 -6.53 10.23
N ASN A 275 -23.63 -5.26 10.06
CA ASN A 275 -24.25 -4.32 9.12
C ASN A 275 -23.65 -4.34 7.71
N VAL A 276 -22.71 -5.25 7.42
CA VAL A 276 -21.97 -5.33 6.15
C VAL A 276 -22.62 -6.31 5.19
N ASN A 277 -22.85 -5.86 3.96
CA ASN A 277 -23.44 -6.62 2.86
C ASN A 277 -22.43 -6.70 1.71
N PRO A 278 -21.63 -7.79 1.62
CA PRO A 278 -20.79 -8.03 0.46
C PRO A 278 -21.66 -8.31 -0.78
N VAL A 279 -21.43 -7.60 -1.88
CA VAL A 279 -22.20 -7.76 -3.12
C VAL A 279 -21.25 -7.83 -4.30
N LEU A 280 -21.29 -8.95 -5.01
CA LEU A 280 -20.63 -9.11 -6.31
C LEU A 280 -21.40 -8.32 -7.37
N ILE A 281 -20.71 -7.46 -8.09
CA ILE A 281 -21.24 -6.70 -9.23
C ILE A 281 -20.50 -7.12 -10.50
N ASP A 282 -21.17 -7.12 -11.65
CA ASP A 282 -20.53 -7.54 -12.91
C ASP A 282 -19.63 -6.43 -13.48
N SER A 283 -20.04 -5.17 -13.28
CA SER A 283 -19.31 -3.96 -13.67
C SER A 283 -19.85 -2.76 -12.89
N GLU A 284 -19.24 -1.59 -13.09
CA GLU A 284 -19.77 -0.31 -12.65
C GLU A 284 -21.14 0.02 -13.26
N HIS A 285 -21.64 -0.74 -14.25
CA HIS A 285 -22.97 -0.54 -14.83
C HIS A 285 -24.01 -1.59 -14.38
N ASP A 286 -23.69 -2.43 -13.40
CA ASP A 286 -24.59 -3.46 -12.87
C ASP A 286 -25.94 -2.88 -12.38
N ALA A 287 -27.05 -3.56 -12.69
CA ALA A 287 -28.41 -3.14 -12.31
C ALA A 287 -28.61 -2.99 -10.80
N LYS A 288 -27.84 -3.69 -9.95
CA LYS A 288 -27.85 -3.55 -8.49
C LYS A 288 -27.47 -2.13 -8.06
N ILE A 289 -26.56 -1.48 -8.78
CA ILE A 289 -26.16 -0.07 -8.54
C ILE A 289 -27.35 0.84 -8.83
N LYS A 290 -28.04 0.63 -9.96
CA LYS A 290 -29.22 1.42 -10.35
C LYS A 290 -30.33 1.38 -9.28
N ARG A 291 -30.52 0.24 -8.59
CA ARG A 291 -31.53 0.10 -7.52
C ARG A 291 -31.25 0.97 -6.29
N LEU A 292 -30.00 1.38 -6.08
CA LEU A 292 -29.54 2.22 -4.97
C LEU A 292 -29.31 3.68 -5.37
N ALA A 293 -29.62 4.07 -6.60
CA ALA A 293 -29.44 5.44 -7.08
C ALA A 293 -30.13 6.48 -6.17
N GLY A 294 -29.38 7.52 -5.79
CA GLY A 294 -29.85 8.62 -4.94
C GLY A 294 -30.22 8.25 -3.50
N LYS A 295 -29.81 7.08 -3.00
CA LYS A 295 -30.19 6.59 -1.65
C LYS A 295 -29.03 6.54 -0.65
N ILE A 296 -27.79 6.69 -1.11
CA ILE A 296 -26.61 6.43 -0.31
C ILE A 296 -26.11 7.75 0.29
N ASP A 297 -25.92 7.77 1.61
CA ASP A 297 -25.39 8.91 2.35
C ASP A 297 -23.93 9.18 1.99
N ARG A 298 -23.13 8.10 1.92
CA ARG A 298 -21.70 8.17 1.62
C ARG A 298 -21.23 7.05 0.71
N VAL A 299 -20.45 7.40 -0.30
CA VAL A 299 -19.85 6.43 -1.22
C VAL A 299 -18.33 6.62 -1.19
N LEU A 300 -17.61 5.54 -0.91
CA LEU A 300 -16.15 5.48 -1.05
C LEU A 300 -15.81 4.77 -2.36
N VAL A 301 -14.97 5.40 -3.16
CA VAL A 301 -14.36 4.85 -4.37
C VAL A 301 -12.85 4.78 -4.15
N ASP A 302 -12.37 3.67 -3.60
CA ASP A 302 -10.93 3.34 -3.58
C ASP A 302 -10.56 2.70 -4.93
N ALA A 303 -10.28 3.54 -5.91
CA ALA A 303 -10.27 3.15 -7.32
C ALA A 303 -9.09 2.21 -7.64
N PRO A 304 -9.28 1.26 -8.60
CA PRO A 304 -8.16 0.54 -9.17
C PRO A 304 -7.19 1.54 -9.83
N CYS A 305 -5.94 1.51 -9.40
CA CYS A 305 -4.90 2.45 -9.82
C CYS A 305 -3.56 1.74 -10.00
N SER A 306 -2.55 2.50 -10.39
CA SER A 306 -1.19 2.02 -10.64
C SER A 306 -0.51 1.45 -9.39
N GLY A 307 -0.93 1.89 -8.20
CA GLY A 307 -0.36 1.52 -6.92
C GLY A 307 1.02 2.11 -6.65
N LEU A 308 1.44 3.13 -7.42
CA LEU A 308 2.76 3.76 -7.32
C LEU A 308 3.01 4.51 -5.99
N GLY A 309 1.98 4.75 -5.18
CA GLY A 309 2.14 5.21 -3.81
C GLY A 309 2.60 4.11 -2.83
N THR A 310 2.45 2.83 -3.19
CA THR A 310 2.74 1.69 -2.31
C THR A 310 4.11 1.05 -2.56
N LEU A 311 5.04 1.73 -3.23
CA LEU A 311 6.35 1.16 -3.67
C LEU A 311 7.21 0.65 -2.51
N ARG A 312 7.04 1.20 -1.31
CA ARG A 312 7.69 0.74 -0.08
C ARG A 312 7.34 -0.71 0.26
N ARG A 313 6.12 -1.12 -0.11
CA ARG A 313 5.54 -2.46 0.09
C ARG A 313 5.68 -3.32 -1.17
N ASN A 314 5.39 -2.74 -2.34
CA ASN A 314 5.36 -3.41 -3.64
C ASN A 314 6.35 -2.75 -4.61
N PRO A 315 7.67 -2.91 -4.41
CA PRO A 315 8.70 -2.20 -5.17
C PRO A 315 8.79 -2.63 -6.64
N ASP A 316 8.16 -3.75 -7.01
CA ASP A 316 8.05 -4.21 -8.39
C ASP A 316 7.11 -3.33 -9.24
N LEU A 317 6.15 -2.64 -8.63
CA LEU A 317 5.14 -1.86 -9.36
C LEU A 317 5.76 -0.79 -10.26
N LYS A 318 6.77 -0.05 -9.79
CA LYS A 318 7.45 0.95 -10.62
C LYS A 318 8.11 0.36 -11.87
N TRP A 319 8.41 -0.93 -11.90
CA TRP A 319 8.98 -1.60 -13.06
C TRP A 319 7.94 -2.33 -13.93
N ARG A 320 6.74 -2.57 -13.39
CA ARG A 320 5.63 -3.22 -14.11
C ARG A 320 4.67 -2.24 -14.75
N GLN A 321 4.62 -1.01 -14.26
CA GLN A 321 3.79 0.05 -14.84
C GLN A 321 4.51 0.71 -16.03
N SER A 322 3.72 1.24 -16.96
CA SER A 322 4.19 2.02 -18.09
C SER A 322 3.29 3.25 -18.29
N PRO A 323 3.71 4.27 -19.05
CA PRO A 323 2.85 5.41 -19.37
C PRO A 323 1.51 4.99 -19.98
N GLU A 324 1.50 3.95 -20.81
CA GLU A 324 0.30 3.40 -21.45
C GLU A 324 -0.65 2.79 -20.41
N SER A 325 -0.13 2.05 -19.41
CA SER A 325 -0.98 1.48 -18.36
C SER A 325 -1.64 2.56 -17.51
N ILE A 326 -0.96 3.70 -17.28
CA ILE A 326 -1.57 4.87 -16.60
C ILE A 326 -2.69 5.47 -17.46
N ALA A 327 -2.45 5.62 -18.77
CA ALA A 327 -3.43 6.17 -19.71
C ALA A 327 -4.69 5.29 -19.84
N GLU A 328 -4.58 3.97 -19.65
CA GLU A 328 -5.72 3.05 -19.62
C GLU A 328 -6.51 3.11 -18.29
N LEU A 329 -5.83 3.40 -17.17
CA LEU A 329 -6.43 3.43 -15.85
C LEU A 329 -7.32 4.67 -15.63
N ALA A 330 -6.89 5.85 -16.09
CA ALA A 330 -7.62 7.10 -15.84
C ALA A 330 -9.06 7.09 -16.39
N PRO A 331 -9.35 6.64 -17.63
CA PRO A 331 -10.72 6.51 -18.13
C PRO A 331 -11.57 5.52 -17.32
N LYS A 332 -10.97 4.42 -16.86
CA LYS A 332 -11.65 3.43 -16.02
C LYS A 332 -12.01 4.02 -14.65
N GLN A 333 -11.08 4.77 -14.05
CA GLN A 333 -11.30 5.47 -12.79
C GLN A 333 -12.44 6.49 -12.92
N ALA A 334 -12.46 7.26 -14.02
CA ALA A 334 -13.56 8.19 -14.32
C ALA A 334 -14.91 7.47 -14.47
N SER A 335 -14.98 6.37 -15.24
CA SER A 335 -16.20 5.56 -15.39
C SER A 335 -16.75 5.07 -14.04
N ILE A 336 -15.86 4.54 -13.19
CA ILE A 336 -16.21 4.07 -11.85
C ILE A 336 -16.71 5.23 -10.99
N LEU A 337 -16.02 6.37 -10.99
CA LEU A 337 -16.39 7.54 -10.21
C LEU A 337 -17.76 8.10 -10.63
N THR A 338 -17.99 8.27 -11.93
CA THR A 338 -19.29 8.69 -12.49
C THR A 338 -20.40 7.70 -12.13
N SER A 339 -20.13 6.39 -12.16
CA SER A 339 -21.13 5.42 -11.76
C SER A 339 -21.48 5.51 -10.28
N ALA A 340 -20.46 5.59 -9.42
CA ALA A 340 -20.59 5.69 -7.98
C ALA A 340 -21.33 6.96 -7.56
N ALA A 341 -21.12 8.08 -8.26
CA ALA A 341 -21.80 9.35 -8.02
C ALA A 341 -23.34 9.22 -8.10
N ARG A 342 -23.87 8.35 -8.96
CA ARG A 342 -25.32 8.13 -9.11
C ARG A 342 -25.99 7.59 -7.84
N LEU A 343 -25.22 6.92 -6.98
CA LEU A 343 -25.71 6.36 -5.71
C LEU A 343 -25.95 7.45 -4.67
N VAL A 344 -25.22 8.56 -4.76
CA VAL A 344 -25.14 9.60 -3.74
C VAL A 344 -26.45 10.38 -3.72
N LYS A 345 -27.09 10.45 -2.55
CA LYS A 345 -28.27 11.30 -2.37
C LYS A 345 -27.89 12.79 -2.34
N LYS A 346 -28.85 13.69 -2.49
CA LYS A 346 -28.63 15.13 -2.26
C LYS A 346 -28.12 15.38 -0.83
N GLY A 347 -27.07 16.18 -0.68
CA GLY A 347 -26.33 16.39 0.56
C GLY A 347 -25.46 15.20 0.99
N GLY A 348 -25.36 14.16 0.16
CA GLY A 348 -24.51 13.00 0.39
C GLY A 348 -23.07 13.23 -0.09
N ARG A 349 -22.16 12.38 0.39
CA ARG A 349 -20.72 12.50 0.14
C ARG A 349 -20.20 11.40 -0.78
N LEU A 350 -19.33 11.77 -1.72
CA LEU A 350 -18.56 10.89 -2.57
C LEU A 350 -17.08 11.10 -2.28
N VAL A 351 -16.38 10.06 -1.84
CA VAL A 351 -14.94 10.11 -1.60
C VAL A 351 -14.24 9.30 -2.66
N TYR A 352 -13.50 9.97 -3.53
CA TYR A 352 -12.61 9.33 -4.50
C TYR A 352 -11.22 9.18 -3.90
N ALA A 353 -10.57 8.04 -4.11
CA ALA A 353 -9.24 7.80 -3.58
C ALA A 353 -8.43 6.84 -4.46
N THR A 354 -7.11 6.98 -4.38
CA THR A 354 -6.17 6.05 -5.00
C THR A 354 -4.95 5.87 -4.08
N CYS A 355 -4.18 4.80 -4.32
CA CYS A 355 -2.81 4.69 -3.83
C CYS A 355 -1.79 5.00 -4.94
N SER A 356 -2.07 6.04 -5.74
CA SER A 356 -1.15 6.61 -6.73
C SER A 356 -0.56 7.94 -6.25
N ILE A 357 0.60 8.27 -6.81
CA ILE A 357 1.31 9.55 -6.62
C ILE A 357 1.30 10.41 -7.90
N LEU A 358 0.58 9.96 -8.93
CA LEU A 358 0.51 10.63 -10.21
C LEU A 358 -0.76 11.47 -10.32
N GLU A 359 -0.61 12.70 -10.79
CA GLU A 359 -1.72 13.63 -10.99
C GLU A 359 -2.78 13.08 -11.96
N ALA A 360 -2.35 12.34 -12.98
CA ALA A 360 -3.20 11.73 -13.99
C ALA A 360 -4.24 10.74 -13.43
N GLU A 361 -3.96 10.14 -12.27
CA GLU A 361 -4.89 9.25 -11.57
C GLU A 361 -5.55 9.92 -10.36
N ASN A 362 -5.20 11.17 -10.06
CA ASN A 362 -5.56 11.84 -8.81
C ASN A 362 -6.34 13.11 -9.12
N GLU A 363 -5.68 14.26 -9.06
CA GLU A 363 -6.30 15.56 -9.24
C GLU A 363 -6.98 15.69 -10.61
N ALA A 364 -6.34 15.19 -11.68
CA ALA A 364 -6.89 15.30 -13.04
C ALA A 364 -8.23 14.55 -13.21
N VAL A 365 -8.39 13.39 -12.56
CA VAL A 365 -9.65 12.62 -12.59
C VAL A 365 -10.75 13.39 -11.86
N VAL A 366 -10.43 13.98 -10.70
CA VAL A 366 -11.39 14.73 -9.88
C VAL A 366 -11.81 16.03 -10.58
N GLN A 367 -10.85 16.78 -11.14
CA GLN A 367 -11.13 18.01 -11.87
C GLN A 367 -12.04 17.76 -13.07
N ARG A 368 -11.77 16.71 -13.84
CA ARG A 368 -12.64 16.31 -14.96
C ARG A 368 -14.04 15.93 -14.48
N PHE A 369 -14.13 15.14 -13.42
CA PHE A 369 -15.41 14.77 -12.83
C PHE A 369 -16.22 16.01 -12.41
N LEU A 370 -15.61 16.97 -11.73
CA LEU A 370 -16.29 18.20 -11.30
C LEU A 370 -16.74 19.08 -12.48
N ALA A 371 -16.01 19.08 -13.59
CA ALA A 371 -16.44 19.77 -14.81
C ALA A 371 -17.67 19.10 -15.46
N ASP A 372 -17.71 17.77 -15.45
CA ASP A 372 -18.80 16.98 -16.05
C ASP A 372 -20.04 16.85 -15.12
N HIS A 373 -19.86 17.07 -13.82
CA HIS A 373 -20.88 16.90 -12.78
C HIS A 373 -21.04 18.15 -11.89
N PRO A 374 -21.68 19.22 -12.40
CA PRO A 374 -21.84 20.48 -11.66
C PRO A 374 -22.76 20.38 -10.43
N ASP A 375 -23.44 19.24 -10.24
CA ASP A 375 -24.19 18.92 -9.02
C ASP A 375 -23.29 18.48 -7.85
N PHE A 376 -21.98 18.33 -8.08
CA PHE A 376 -21.00 18.05 -7.03
C PHE A 376 -20.06 19.24 -6.81
N ALA A 377 -19.68 19.44 -5.55
CA ALA A 377 -18.67 20.41 -5.15
C ALA A 377 -17.56 19.72 -4.34
N LEU A 378 -16.33 20.22 -4.46
CA LEU A 378 -15.20 19.79 -3.64
C LEU A 378 -15.38 20.31 -2.21
N VAL A 379 -15.23 19.41 -1.23
CA VAL A 379 -15.16 19.75 0.19
C VAL A 379 -13.70 19.70 0.61
N PRO A 380 -13.11 20.79 1.11
CA PRO A 380 -11.72 20.80 1.52
C PRO A 380 -11.44 19.74 2.60
N VAL A 381 -10.46 18.86 2.35
CA VAL A 381 -10.11 17.79 3.30
C VAL A 381 -9.66 18.33 4.65
N ARG A 382 -9.02 19.52 4.70
CA ARG A 382 -8.68 20.18 5.97
C ARG A 382 -9.86 20.33 6.92
N ASP A 383 -11.03 20.68 6.40
CA ASP A 383 -12.23 20.91 7.21
C ASP A 383 -12.77 19.57 7.73
N VAL A 384 -12.74 18.53 6.88
CA VAL A 384 -13.14 17.18 7.27
C VAL A 384 -12.22 16.61 8.35
N LEU A 385 -10.90 16.79 8.23
CA LEU A 385 -9.94 16.33 9.23
C LEU A 385 -10.09 17.08 10.57
N ALA A 386 -10.34 18.39 10.52
CA ALA A 386 -10.63 19.18 11.70
C ALA A 386 -11.89 18.69 12.44
N GLU A 387 -12.97 18.39 11.70
CA GLU A 387 -14.19 17.78 12.28
C GLU A 387 -13.91 16.42 12.93
N GLN A 388 -13.02 15.62 12.35
CA GLN A 388 -12.58 14.33 12.91
C GLN A 388 -11.54 14.47 14.03
N ARG A 389 -11.10 15.69 14.35
CA ARG A 389 -10.03 15.99 15.32
C ARG A 389 -8.72 15.27 14.99
N ILE A 390 -8.36 15.24 13.71
CA ILE A 390 -7.10 14.67 13.23
C ILE A 390 -6.16 15.82 12.93
N GLU A 391 -5.08 15.91 13.69
CA GLU A 391 -4.02 16.90 13.52
C GLU A 391 -3.11 16.50 12.34
N LEU A 392 -3.57 16.83 11.14
CA LEU A 392 -2.83 16.61 9.90
C LEU A 392 -3.14 17.76 8.94
N GLU A 393 -2.13 18.58 8.67
CA GLU A 393 -2.29 19.72 7.77
C GLU A 393 -2.48 19.24 6.34
N MET A 394 -3.60 19.64 5.73
CA MET A 394 -3.96 19.32 4.36
C MET A 394 -4.58 20.54 3.68
N GLY A 395 -4.64 20.50 2.36
CA GLY A 395 -5.38 21.48 1.57
C GLY A 395 -6.77 20.96 1.22
N ASP A 396 -7.12 21.10 -0.06
CA ASP A 396 -8.40 20.64 -0.57
C ASP A 396 -8.46 19.11 -0.73
N TYR A 397 -7.31 18.47 -0.91
CA TYR A 397 -7.15 17.03 -1.04
C TYR A 397 -6.38 16.42 0.13
N LEU A 398 -6.63 15.14 0.42
CA LEU A 398 -5.74 14.31 1.22
C LEU A 398 -4.60 13.89 0.31
N SER A 399 -3.40 14.45 0.51
CA SER A 399 -2.21 14.09 -0.27
C SER A 399 -1.11 13.59 0.66
N LEU A 400 -1.08 12.27 0.84
CA LEU A 400 -0.10 11.61 1.67
C LEU A 400 1.14 11.27 0.86
N TRP A 401 2.28 11.57 1.46
CA TRP A 401 3.61 11.45 0.86
C TRP A 401 4.53 10.77 1.85
N PRO A 402 5.24 9.69 1.46
CA PRO A 402 6.07 8.94 2.39
C PRO A 402 7.15 9.75 3.10
N HIS A 403 7.79 10.70 2.41
CA HIS A 403 8.86 11.53 2.97
C HIS A 403 8.35 12.60 3.94
N ARG A 404 7.09 13.04 3.80
CA ARG A 404 6.48 14.05 4.68
C ARG A 404 5.71 13.42 5.85
N HIS A 405 5.05 12.30 5.62
CA HIS A 405 4.05 11.74 6.54
C HIS A 405 4.39 10.33 7.07
N ALA A 406 5.47 9.72 6.59
CA ALA A 406 5.87 8.35 6.92
C ALA A 406 4.83 7.25 6.58
N THR A 407 3.76 7.56 5.83
CA THR A 407 2.76 6.62 5.31
C THR A 407 3.14 6.10 3.91
N ASP A 408 2.31 5.26 3.29
CA ASP A 408 2.34 5.11 1.83
C ASP A 408 1.89 6.41 1.13
N GLY A 409 2.22 6.53 -0.16
CA GLY A 409 1.66 7.54 -1.04
C GLY A 409 0.17 7.28 -1.26
N PHE A 410 -0.66 8.28 -1.00
CA PHE A 410 -2.11 8.12 -1.03
C PHE A 410 -2.80 9.44 -1.39
N PHE A 411 -3.87 9.35 -2.17
CA PHE A 411 -4.67 10.51 -2.56
C PHE A 411 -6.13 10.30 -2.21
N ALA A 412 -6.82 11.36 -1.75
CA ALA A 412 -8.28 11.37 -1.69
C ALA A 412 -8.87 12.76 -1.92
N ALA A 413 -10.04 12.79 -2.57
CA ALA A 413 -10.88 13.96 -2.73
C ALA A 413 -12.25 13.69 -2.12
N VAL A 414 -12.76 14.66 -1.36
CA VAL A 414 -14.10 14.61 -0.78
C VAL A 414 -15.01 15.51 -1.59
N LEU A 415 -16.07 14.93 -2.13
CA LEU A 415 -17.04 15.61 -2.98
C LEU A 415 -18.41 15.53 -2.30
N GLU A 416 -19.21 16.58 -2.39
CA GLU A 416 -20.57 16.61 -1.84
C GLU A 416 -21.57 16.96 -2.93
N ARG A 417 -22.67 16.20 -2.98
CA ARG A 417 -23.75 16.45 -3.94
C ARG A 417 -24.64 17.58 -3.45
N GLN A 418 -24.65 18.71 -4.15
CA GLN A 418 -25.40 19.91 -3.77
C GLN A 418 -26.88 19.86 -4.19
N SER A 419 -27.20 19.21 -5.31
CA SER A 419 -28.56 19.19 -5.90
C SER A 419 -29.05 17.81 -6.30
#